data_AF-A0AAU2U557-F1
#
_entry.id   AF-A0AAU2U557-F1
#
_cell.length_a   1.000
_cell.length_b   1.000
_cell.length_c   1.000
_cell.angle_alpha   90.00
_cell.angle_beta   90.00
_cell.angle_gamma   90.00
#
_symmetry.space_group_name_H-M   'P 1'
#
loop_
_entity.id
_entity.type
_entity.pdbx_description
1 polymer ?
#
loop_
_entity_poly.entity_id
_entity_poly.type
_entity_poly.pdbx_seq_one_letter_code
_entity_poly.pdbx_strand_id
1 'polypeptide(L)'
;MRDYPYDSVMAARVLDQGYAYLLTAMRCRGEGFGLAPNTLVDIGVHTVILGTVTYLDLCDRFNRGHFLQHILKVDFKDDGSVLRTADVIAADGWEVDLSLWVDAATRATTYTDQPFER
;
A
#
# COMPACT_ATOMS: atom_id res chain seq x y z
N MET A 1 4.40 12.57 -4.63
CA MET A 1 4.90 12.34 -6.01
C MET A 1 6.08 13.19 -6.43
N ARG A 2 6.70 14.00 -5.56
CA ARG A 2 7.86 14.86 -5.87
C ARG A 2 8.99 14.15 -6.64
N ASP A 3 9.20 12.86 -6.37
CA ASP A 3 10.29 12.07 -6.93
C ASP A 3 9.89 11.30 -8.21
N TYR A 4 8.67 11.50 -8.71
CA TYR A 4 8.13 10.86 -9.91
C TYR A 4 7.54 11.91 -10.87
N PRO A 5 7.74 11.76 -12.21
CA PRO A 5 7.42 12.80 -13.20
C PRO A 5 5.94 12.79 -13.60
N TYR A 6 5.05 12.75 -12.63
CA TYR A 6 3.61 12.71 -12.83
C TYR A 6 3.00 14.11 -12.68
N ASP A 7 1.98 14.39 -13.48
CA ASP A 7 1.15 15.57 -13.30
C ASP A 7 0.28 15.47 -12.03
N SER A 8 -0.41 16.56 -11.67
CA SER A 8 -1.24 16.60 -10.48
C SER A 8 -2.42 15.61 -10.50
N VAL A 9 -2.92 15.25 -11.69
CA VAL A 9 -4.05 14.34 -11.84
C VAL A 9 -3.60 12.92 -11.53
N MET A 10 -2.54 12.46 -12.18
CA MET A 10 -1.95 11.15 -11.88
C MET A 10 -1.45 11.09 -10.43
N ALA A 11 -0.91 12.20 -9.91
CA ALA A 11 -0.53 12.34 -8.51
C ALA A 11 -1.63 12.12 -7.51
N ALA A 12 -2.79 12.73 -7.73
CA ALA A 12 -3.94 12.51 -6.87
C ALA A 12 -4.35 11.04 -6.89
N ARG A 13 -4.45 10.43 -8.08
CA ARG A 13 -4.94 9.05 -8.25
C ARG A 13 -4.03 8.03 -7.57
N VAL A 14 -2.72 8.06 -7.80
CA VAL A 14 -1.80 7.09 -7.17
C VAL A 14 -1.70 7.30 -5.67
N LEU A 15 -1.68 8.56 -5.20
CA LEU A 15 -1.62 8.84 -3.77
C LEU A 15 -2.88 8.36 -3.05
N ASP A 16 -4.05 8.57 -3.67
CA ASP A 16 -5.33 8.08 -3.18
C ASP A 16 -5.33 6.55 -3.02
N GLN A 17 -4.93 5.82 -4.06
CA GLN A 17 -4.83 4.35 -3.99
C GLN A 17 -3.77 3.87 -2.99
N GLY A 18 -2.68 4.62 -2.80
CA GLY A 18 -1.67 4.35 -1.78
C GLY A 18 -2.20 4.51 -0.35
N TYR A 19 -3.04 5.52 -0.09
CA TYR A 19 -3.71 5.69 1.19
C TYR A 19 -4.75 4.59 1.45
N ALA A 20 -5.57 4.26 0.45
CA ALA A 20 -6.53 3.17 0.54
C ALA A 20 -5.82 1.86 0.92
N TYR A 21 -4.72 1.54 0.24
CA TYR A 21 -3.88 0.40 0.57
C TYR A 21 -3.40 0.41 2.04
N LEU A 22 -2.76 1.50 2.47
CA LEU A 22 -2.18 1.59 3.81
C LEU A 22 -3.23 1.46 4.91
N LEU A 23 -4.36 2.15 4.77
CA LEU A 23 -5.41 2.15 5.77
C LEU A 23 -6.12 0.79 5.86
N THR A 24 -6.37 0.14 4.72
CA THR A 24 -6.88 -1.23 4.70
C THR A 24 -5.88 -2.20 5.32
N ALA A 25 -4.58 -2.09 5.00
CA ALA A 25 -3.55 -2.94 5.60
C ALA A 25 -3.44 -2.77 7.12
N MET A 26 -3.56 -1.54 7.62
CA MET A 26 -3.59 -1.25 9.07
C MET A 26 -4.84 -1.81 9.75
N ARG A 27 -6.00 -1.76 9.08
CA ARG A 27 -7.26 -2.29 9.62
C ARG A 27 -7.25 -3.81 9.68
N CYS A 28 -6.77 -4.47 8.63
CA CYS A 28 -6.69 -5.93 8.52
C CYS A 28 -5.44 -6.53 9.16
N ARG A 29 -4.70 -5.73 9.95
CA ARG A 29 -3.47 -6.15 10.62
C ARG A 29 -3.74 -7.35 11.53
N GLY A 30 -3.02 -8.45 11.31
CA GLY A 30 -3.14 -9.71 12.03
C GLY A 30 -4.06 -10.74 11.37
N GLU A 31 -4.74 -10.40 10.27
CA GLU A 31 -5.67 -11.32 9.58
C GLU A 31 -4.97 -12.19 8.52
N GLY A 32 -3.70 -11.91 8.20
CA GLY A 32 -2.88 -12.77 7.34
C GLY A 32 -3.24 -12.71 5.84
N PHE A 33 -3.95 -11.68 5.38
CA PHE A 33 -4.32 -11.56 3.95
C PHE A 33 -3.13 -11.40 3.00
N GLY A 34 -1.97 -10.98 3.50
CA GLY A 34 -0.76 -10.84 2.69
C GLY A 34 -0.94 -9.84 1.55
N LEU A 35 -1.45 -8.64 1.87
CA LEU A 35 -1.74 -7.58 0.90
C LEU A 35 -0.47 -7.15 0.16
N ALA A 36 -0.60 -6.92 -1.14
CA ALA A 36 0.49 -6.54 -2.03
C ALA A 36 0.03 -5.48 -3.03
N PRO A 37 0.61 -4.27 -3.04
CA PRO A 37 0.39 -3.31 -4.12
C PRO A 37 1.15 -3.76 -5.37
N ASN A 38 0.76 -3.24 -6.54
CA ASN A 38 1.62 -3.29 -7.73
C ASN A 38 2.61 -2.10 -7.71
N THR A 39 3.51 -2.04 -8.70
CA THR A 39 4.51 -0.97 -8.81
C THR A 39 3.90 0.42 -8.76
N LEU A 40 2.79 0.63 -9.44
CA LEU A 40 2.21 1.96 -9.58
C LEU A 40 1.60 2.44 -8.25
N VAL A 41 0.86 1.57 -7.56
CA VAL A 41 0.30 1.87 -6.24
C VAL A 41 1.38 1.95 -5.17
N ASP A 42 2.42 1.11 -5.26
CA ASP A 42 3.57 1.11 -4.32
C ASP A 42 4.33 2.45 -4.35
N ILE A 43 4.31 3.19 -5.47
CA ILE A 43 4.82 4.58 -5.51
C ILE A 43 4.02 5.51 -4.57
N GLY A 44 2.70 5.36 -4.55
CA GLY A 44 1.81 6.08 -3.65
C GLY A 44 2.11 5.73 -2.21
N VAL A 45 2.27 4.44 -1.92
CA VAL A 45 2.61 3.99 -0.57
C VAL A 45 3.98 4.50 -0.11
N HIS A 46 5.01 4.39 -0.94
CA HIS A 46 6.33 4.96 -0.65
C HIS A 46 6.27 6.47 -0.43
N THR A 47 5.48 7.21 -1.21
CA THR A 47 5.30 8.65 -1.02
C THR A 47 4.81 8.97 0.40
N VAL A 48 3.86 8.18 0.94
CA VAL A 48 3.33 8.37 2.29
C VAL A 48 4.36 7.97 3.35
N ILE A 49 4.97 6.78 3.21
CA ILE A 49 5.92 6.24 4.20
C ILE A 49 7.18 7.11 4.33
N LEU A 50 7.72 7.60 3.20
CA LEU A 50 8.89 8.48 3.19
C LEU A 50 8.60 9.86 3.81
N GLY A 51 7.33 10.26 3.85
CA GLY A 51 6.87 11.40 4.64
C GLY A 51 6.81 11.05 6.13
N THR A 52 7.96 10.78 6.75
CA THR A 52 8.07 10.13 8.07
C THR A 52 7.11 10.67 9.13
N VAL A 53 6.95 11.99 9.26
CA VAL A 53 6.02 12.60 10.24
C VAL A 53 4.56 12.26 9.93
N THR A 54 4.16 12.38 8.66
CA THR A 54 2.82 11.99 8.19
C THR A 54 2.56 10.51 8.41
N TYR A 55 3.55 9.67 8.11
CA TYR A 55 3.43 8.23 8.30
C TYR A 55 3.29 7.83 9.77
N LEU A 56 4.05 8.49 10.66
CA LEU A 56 3.94 8.31 12.11
C LEU A 56 2.55 8.67 12.63
N ASP A 57 2.00 9.83 12.23
CA ASP A 57 0.64 10.24 12.58
C ASP A 57 -0.41 9.23 12.11
N LEU A 58 -0.25 8.70 10.88
CA LEU A 58 -1.15 7.70 10.34
C LEU A 58 -1.13 6.41 11.16
N CYS A 59 0.06 5.92 11.53
CA CYS A 59 0.22 4.74 12.36
C CYS A 59 -0.39 4.91 13.76
N ASP A 60 -0.17 6.07 14.38
CA ASP A 60 -0.75 6.40 15.68
C ASP A 60 -2.28 6.34 15.64
N ARG A 61 -2.87 7.02 14.66
CA ARG A 61 -4.32 7.18 14.55
C ARG A 61 -5.05 5.93 14.08
N PHE A 62 -4.49 5.19 13.12
CA PHE A 62 -5.19 4.12 12.41
C PHE A 62 -4.62 2.73 12.67
N ASN A 63 -3.41 2.62 13.23
CA ASN A 63 -2.75 1.34 13.48
C ASN A 63 -2.49 1.09 14.98
N ARG A 64 -3.15 1.82 15.88
CA ARG A 64 -2.96 1.74 17.34
C ARG A 64 -1.50 1.99 17.76
N GLY A 65 -0.82 2.92 17.09
CA GLY A 65 0.60 3.23 17.34
C GLY A 65 1.60 2.19 16.82
N HIS A 66 1.14 1.10 16.20
CA HIS A 66 2.05 0.13 15.58
C HIS A 66 2.53 0.63 14.22
N PHE A 67 3.79 0.36 13.91
CA PHE A 67 4.32 0.59 12.57
C PHE A 67 3.86 -0.53 11.63
N LEU A 68 3.36 -0.18 10.46
CA LEU A 68 3.18 -1.13 9.38
C LEU A 68 4.56 -1.36 8.73
N GLN A 69 5.14 -2.54 8.90
CA GLN A 69 6.47 -2.80 8.35
C GLN A 69 6.39 -2.99 6.85
N HIS A 70 6.92 -2.03 6.10
CA HIS A 70 7.16 -2.19 4.67
C HIS A 70 8.42 -3.04 4.48
N ILE A 71 8.25 -4.27 4.00
CA ILE A 71 9.36 -5.16 3.72
C ILE A 71 9.57 -5.21 2.21
N LEU A 72 10.76 -4.76 1.79
CA LEU A 72 11.23 -4.86 0.42
C LEU A 72 11.47 -6.34 0.08
N LYS A 73 10.43 -7.05 -0.33
CA LYS A 73 10.61 -8.32 -1.03
C LYS A 73 10.99 -8.04 -2.48
N VAL A 74 12.07 -8.69 -2.93
CA VAL A 74 12.61 -8.58 -4.29
C VAL A 74 11.85 -9.48 -5.27
N ASP A 75 10.99 -10.37 -4.75
CA ASP A 75 10.28 -11.34 -5.57
C ASP A 75 8.99 -10.75 -6.17
N PHE A 76 8.91 -10.82 -7.50
CA PHE A 76 7.69 -10.53 -8.23
C PHE A 76 6.65 -11.60 -7.96
N LYS A 77 5.48 -11.21 -7.46
CA LYS A 77 4.34 -12.10 -7.29
C LYS A 77 3.37 -11.93 -8.45
N ASP A 78 3.45 -12.83 -9.43
CA ASP A 78 2.39 -13.04 -10.42
C ASP A 78 1.48 -14.20 -9.98
N ASP A 79 0.97 -14.10 -8.74
CA ASP A 79 0.13 -15.12 -8.08
C ASP A 79 -1.31 -14.61 -7.85
N GLY A 80 -1.67 -13.51 -8.51
CA GLY A 80 -2.94 -12.81 -8.35
C GLY A 80 -3.11 -12.04 -7.03
N SER A 81 -2.08 -11.95 -6.17
CA SER A 81 -2.16 -11.21 -4.89
C SER A 81 -2.47 -9.73 -5.05
N VAL A 82 -2.01 -9.09 -6.14
CA VAL A 82 -2.31 -7.69 -6.45
C VAL A 82 -3.82 -7.47 -6.63
N LEU A 83 -4.47 -8.27 -7.48
CA LEU A 83 -5.90 -8.12 -7.73
C LEU A 83 -6.73 -8.50 -6.51
N ARG A 84 -6.34 -9.56 -5.77
CA ARG A 84 -6.98 -9.86 -4.48
C ARG A 84 -6.85 -8.72 -3.47
N THR A 85 -5.73 -7.99 -3.49
CA THR A 85 -5.55 -6.81 -2.64
C THR A 85 -6.52 -5.70 -3.03
N ALA A 86 -6.70 -5.45 -4.33
CA ALA A 86 -7.69 -4.50 -4.82
C ALA A 86 -9.11 -4.90 -4.38
N ASP A 87 -9.45 -6.20 -4.43
CA ASP A 87 -10.75 -6.70 -3.94
C ASP A 87 -10.93 -6.47 -2.43
N VAL A 88 -9.89 -6.69 -1.61
CA VAL A 88 -9.93 -6.43 -0.17
C VAL A 88 -10.11 -4.94 0.12
N ILE A 89 -9.43 -4.07 -0.61
CA ILE A 89 -9.58 -2.60 -0.50
C ILE A 89 -11.01 -2.17 -0.86
N ALA A 90 -11.58 -2.73 -1.93
CA ALA A 90 -12.97 -2.49 -2.30
C ALA A 90 -13.95 -2.98 -1.22
N ALA A 91 -13.69 -4.16 -0.64
CA ALA A 91 -14.50 -4.72 0.44
C ALA A 91 -14.41 -3.90 1.75
N ASP A 92 -13.29 -3.21 1.98
CA ASP A 92 -13.11 -2.24 3.07
C ASP A 92 -13.82 -0.90 2.81
N GLY A 93 -14.43 -0.74 1.62
CA GLY A 93 -15.31 0.38 1.27
C GLY A 93 -14.65 1.51 0.49
N TRP A 94 -13.43 1.32 -0.02
CA TRP A 94 -12.74 2.30 -0.85
C TRP A 94 -13.14 2.19 -2.32
N GLU A 95 -13.11 3.33 -3.02
CA GLU A 95 -13.18 3.33 -4.48
C GLU A 95 -11.84 2.88 -5.06
N VAL A 96 -11.87 1.81 -5.85
CA VAL A 96 -10.67 1.24 -6.47
C VAL A 96 -10.55 1.74 -7.89
N ASP A 97 -9.47 2.46 -8.19
CA ASP A 97 -9.11 2.82 -9.55
C ASP A 97 -8.48 1.61 -10.25
N LEU A 98 -9.33 0.68 -10.70
CA LEU A 98 -8.91 -0.59 -11.30
C LEU A 98 -7.88 -0.41 -12.42
N SER A 99 -7.90 0.71 -13.15
CA SER A 99 -6.92 0.97 -14.21
C SER A 99 -5.48 1.08 -13.68
N LEU A 100 -5.31 1.55 -12.44
CA LEU A 100 -4.00 1.59 -11.77
C LEU A 100 -3.58 0.24 -11.21
N TRP A 101 -4.53 -0.66 -10.91
CA TRP A 101 -4.26 -1.98 -10.34
C TRP A 101 -3.99 -3.07 -11.40
N VAL A 102 -4.62 -2.96 -12.57
CA VAL A 102 -4.51 -3.92 -13.69
C VAL A 102 -3.22 -3.75 -14.49
N ASP A 103 -2.62 -2.54 -14.49
CA ASP A 103 -1.34 -2.29 -15.19
C ASP A 103 -0.18 -2.94 -14.42
N ALA A 104 -0.05 -4.25 -14.58
CA ALA A 104 0.94 -5.10 -13.95
C ALA A 104 2.31 -4.95 -14.61
N ALA A 105 2.88 -3.74 -14.59
CA ALA A 105 4.32 -3.59 -14.66
C ALA A 105 4.89 -4.05 -13.30
N THR A 106 4.91 -5.37 -13.10
CA THR A 106 5.47 -6.17 -12.00
C THR A 106 6.39 -5.42 -11.03
N ARG A 107 5.95 -5.27 -9.78
CA ARG A 107 6.73 -5.27 -8.52
C ARG A 107 5.72 -5.31 -7.37
N ALA A 108 5.69 -6.42 -6.64
CA ALA A 108 4.78 -6.63 -5.51
C ALA A 108 5.61 -6.66 -4.22
N THR A 109 5.59 -5.57 -3.45
CA THR A 109 6.13 -5.56 -2.09
C THR A 109 5.06 -6.14 -1.15
N THR A 110 5.45 -6.75 -0.04
CA THR A 110 4.48 -7.29 0.92
C THR A 110 4.71 -6.68 2.29
N TYR A 111 3.63 -6.45 3.00
CA TYR A 111 3.66 -5.97 4.37
C TYR A 111 3.36 -7.15 5.26
N THR A 112 4.12 -7.29 6.33
CA THR A 112 3.97 -8.41 7.26
C THR A 112 3.74 -7.87 8.66
N ASP A 113 3.02 -8.65 9.46
CA ASP A 113 2.76 -8.38 10.87
C ASP A 113 3.85 -8.97 11.78
N GLN A 114 5.06 -9.19 11.26
CA GLN A 114 6.12 -9.83 12.03
C GLN A 114 6.59 -8.88 13.15
N PRO A 115 6.67 -9.34 14.41
CA PRO A 115 7.24 -8.54 15.48
C PRO A 115 8.73 -8.29 15.20
N PHE A 116 9.21 -7.10 15.56
CA PHE A 116 10.62 -6.76 15.55
C PHE A 116 11.34 -7.58 16.64
N GLU A 117 12.02 -8.66 16.27
CA GLU A 117 13.00 -9.29 17.15
C GLU A 117 14.25 -8.41 17.21
N ARG A 118 14.62 -8.04 18.44
CA ARG A 118 15.86 -7.30 18.74
C ARG A 118 17.04 -8.25 18.83
#